data_AF-A0A3C1K376-F1
#
_entry.id   AF-A0A3C1K376-F1
#
_cell.length_a   1.000
_cell.length_b   1.000
_cell.length_c   1.000
_cell.angle_alpha   90.00
_cell.angle_beta   90.00
_cell.angle_gamma   90.00
#
_symmetry.space_group_name_H-M   'P 1'
#
loop_
_entity.id
_entity.type
_entity.pdbx_description
1 polymer ?
#
loop_
_entity_poly.entity_id
_entity_poly.type
_entity_poly.pdbx_seq_one_letter_code
_entity_poly.pdbx_strand_id
1 'polypeptide(L)' 'MKQDNNNIDSIVNSYRCIGCMACISMCPFGDLNIKDGDYGFPIPIKHMNCNDCGICLLECPMAEENEIENE' A
#
# COMPACT_ATOMS: atom_id res chain seq x y z
N MET A 1 -0.75 13.62 15.72
CA MET A 1 -1.35 13.96 14.40
C MET A 1 -1.57 12.62 13.70
N LYS A 2 -2.79 12.08 13.73
CA LYS A 2 -3.10 10.83 13.01
C LYS A 2 -3.26 11.22 11.54
N GLN A 3 -2.43 10.66 10.68
CA GLN A 3 -2.51 10.92 9.26
C GLN A 3 -3.21 9.72 8.65
N ASP A 4 -4.55 9.82 8.60
CA ASP A 4 -5.45 8.81 8.04
C ASP A 4 -5.34 8.86 6.50
N ASN A 5 -4.18 8.48 5.99
CA ASN A 5 -3.94 8.38 4.56
C ASN A 5 -4.53 7.04 4.10
N ASN A 6 -5.70 7.08 3.46
CA ASN A 6 -6.39 5.92 2.88
C ASN A 6 -5.74 5.46 1.57
N ASN A 7 -4.46 5.08 1.65
CA ASN A 7 -3.64 4.67 0.53
C ASN A 7 -2.50 3.71 0.99
N ILE A 8 -1.70 3.25 0.03
CA ILE A 8 -0.63 2.27 0.25
C ILE A 8 0.58 2.77 1.07
N ASP A 9 0.72 4.08 1.30
CA ASP A 9 1.84 4.66 2.04
C ASP A 9 1.93 4.09 3.46
N SER A 10 0.79 3.78 4.10
CA SER A 10 0.76 3.17 5.43
C SER A 10 1.47 1.81 5.47
N ILE A 11 1.33 1.01 4.41
CA ILE A 11 1.93 -0.33 4.29
C ILE A 11 3.42 -0.23 3.96
N VAL A 12 3.79 0.68 3.06
CA VAL A 12 5.18 0.88 2.65
C VAL A 12 6.00 1.47 3.80
N ASN A 13 5.50 2.53 4.46
CA ASN A 13 6.21 3.21 5.54
C ASN A 13 6.27 2.40 6.85
N SER A 14 5.38 1.41 7.02
CA SER A 14 5.45 0.44 8.12
C SER A 14 6.31 -0.78 7.80
N TYR A 15 7.00 -0.79 6.64
CA TYR A 15 7.84 -1.89 6.18
C TYR A 15 7.10 -3.23 6.04
N ARG A 16 5.76 -3.19 5.85
CA ARG A 16 4.93 -4.37 5.63
C ARG A 16 4.78 -4.73 4.16
N CYS A 17 5.19 -3.86 3.24
CA CYS A 17 5.09 -4.15 1.82
C CYS A 17 5.94 -5.37 1.44
N ILE A 18 5.33 -6.36 0.80
CA ILE A 18 5.99 -7.60 0.35
C ILE A 18 6.34 -7.61 -1.14
N GLY A 19 6.23 -6.47 -1.82
CA GLY A 19 6.63 -6.35 -3.23
C GLY A 19 5.72 -7.04 -4.25
N CYS A 20 4.48 -7.42 -3.90
CA CYS A 20 3.60 -8.17 -4.80
C CYS A 20 3.01 -7.35 -5.96
N MET A 21 3.08 -6.02 -5.89
CA MET A 21 2.56 -5.07 -6.90
C MET A 21 1.05 -5.12 -7.20
N ALA A 22 0.24 -5.84 -6.43
CA ALA A 22 -1.22 -5.89 -6.62
C ALA A 22 -1.87 -4.49 -6.61
N CYS A 23 -1.40 -3.61 -5.72
CA CYS A 23 -1.85 -2.22 -5.65
C CYS A 23 -1.63 -1.42 -6.95
N ILE A 24 -0.51 -1.63 -7.65
CA ILE A 24 -0.22 -0.98 -8.94
C ILE A 24 -1.25 -1.43 -9.98
N SER A 25 -1.45 -2.73 -10.10
CA SER A 25 -2.37 -3.32 -11.08
C SER A 25 -3.82 -2.93 -10.87
N MET A 26 -4.23 -2.72 -9.61
CA MET A 26 -5.62 -2.47 -9.23
C MET A 26 -5.98 -1.00 -9.13
N CYS A 27 -5.01 -0.07 -9.22
CA CYS A 27 -5.31 1.35 -9.18
C CYS A 27 -6.06 1.77 -10.47
N PRO A 28 -7.35 2.14 -10.39
CA PRO A 28 -8.12 2.47 -11.59
C PRO A 28 -7.71 3.80 -12.22
N PHE A 29 -6.97 4.63 -11.48
CA PHE A 29 -6.50 5.95 -11.91
C PHE A 29 -5.06 5.92 -12.44
N GLY A 30 -4.33 4.81 -12.26
CA GLY A 30 -2.91 4.74 -12.62
C GLY A 30 -2.00 5.66 -11.79
N ASP A 31 -2.45 6.07 -10.60
CA ASP A 31 -1.76 7.06 -9.76
C ASP A 31 -0.76 6.43 -8.76
N LEU A 32 -0.25 5.24 -9.07
CA LEU A 32 0.83 4.60 -8.32
C LEU A 32 1.99 4.28 -9.27
N ASN A 33 3.21 4.55 -8.82
CA ASN A 33 4.44 4.24 -9.55
C ASN A 33 5.28 3.21 -8.78
N ILE A 34 6.34 2.71 -9.43
CA ILE A 34 7.29 1.77 -8.84
C ILE A 34 8.62 2.48 -8.62
N LYS A 35 9.27 2.22 -7.48
CA LYS A 35 10.67 2.56 -7.24
C LYS A 35 11.44 1.36 -6.68
N ASP A 36 12.76 1.43 -6.71
CA ASP A 36 13.61 0.47 -6.00
C ASP A 36 13.36 0.57 -4.48
N GLY A 37 13.20 -0.59 -3.84
CA GLY A 37 13.02 -0.72 -2.40
C GLY A 37 14.28 -1.21 -1.69
N ASP A 38 14.37 -0.93 -0.40
CA ASP A 38 15.57 -1.19 0.41
C ASP A 38 15.81 -2.68 0.71
N TYR A 39 14.80 -3.54 0.51
CA TYR A 39 14.85 -4.98 0.79
C TYR A 39 15.14 -5.85 -0.44
N GLY A 40 15.64 -5.24 -1.52
CA GLY A 40 16.01 -5.97 -2.74
C GLY A 40 14.83 -6.32 -3.65
N PHE A 41 13.66 -5.71 -3.43
CA PHE A 41 12.52 -5.76 -4.33
C PHE A 41 11.93 -4.36 -4.54
N PRO A 42 11.31 -4.08 -5.70
CA PRO A 42 10.66 -2.80 -5.95
C PRO A 42 9.45 -2.59 -5.04
N ILE A 43 9.14 -1.34 -4.70
CA ILE A 43 7.98 -0.97 -3.86
C ILE A 43 7.09 0.06 -4.58
N PRO A 44 5.77 0.05 -4.30
CA PRO A 44 4.86 1.05 -4.84
C PRO A 44 5.09 2.41 -4.16
N ILE A 45 4.87 3.49 -4.90
CA ILE A 45 4.83 4.85 -4.37
C ILE A 45 3.62 5.60 -4.93
N LYS A 46 3.05 6.46 -4.09
CA LYS A 46 1.95 7.32 -4.48
C LYS A 46 2.40 8.40 -5.47
N HIS A 47 1.68 8.56 -6.57
CA HIS A 47 1.82 9.71 -7.46
C HIS A 47 1.10 10.95 -6.87
N MET A 48 1.53 12.15 -7.25
CA MET A 48 0.95 13.40 -6.74
C MET A 48 -0.55 13.58 -7.03
N ASN A 49 -1.08 12.87 -8.03
CA ASN A 49 -2.49 12.94 -8.42
C ASN A 49 -3.39 11.96 -7.67
N CYS A 50 -2.82 11.05 -6.86
CA CYS A 50 -3.60 10.07 -6.12
C CYS A 50 -4.60 10.77 -5.19
N ASN A 51 -5.86 10.37 -5.29
CA ASN A 51 -6.98 10.93 -4.53
C ASN A 51 -7.30 10.17 -3.23
N ASP A 52 -6.42 9.26 -2.80
CA ASP A 52 -6.56 8.48 -1.57
C ASP A 52 -7.88 7.67 -1.49
N CYS A 53 -8.32 7.10 -2.62
CA CYS A 53 -9.56 6.30 -2.71
C CYS A 53 -9.53 4.97 -1.94
N GLY A 54 -8.38 4.47 -1.49
CA GLY A 54 -8.25 3.24 -0.71
C GLY A 54 -8.38 1.91 -1.47
N ILE A 55 -8.69 1.90 -2.77
CA ILE A 55 -8.85 0.65 -3.55
C ILE A 55 -7.59 -0.23 -3.49
N CYS A 56 -6.40 0.38 -3.51
CA CYS A 56 -5.13 -0.33 -3.36
C CYS A 56 -5.00 -1.13 -2.05
N LEU A 57 -5.74 -0.75 -1.00
CA LEU A 57 -5.73 -1.44 0.30
C LEU A 57 -6.65 -2.66 0.31
N LEU A 58 -7.74 -2.66 -0.46
CA LEU A 58 -8.67 -3.80 -0.55
C LEU A 58 -7.97 -5.07 -1.06
N GLU A 59 -6.96 -4.89 -1.90
CA GLU A 59 -6.20 -5.97 -2.53
C GLU A 59 -4.84 -6.20 -1.84
N CYS A 60 -4.50 -5.37 -0.85
CA CYS A 60 -3.23 -5.51 -0.17
C CYS A 60 -3.37 -6.57 0.92
N PRO A 61 -2.66 -7.73 0.82
CA PRO A 61 -2.74 -8.77 1.84
C PRO A 61 -2.18 -8.34 3.20
N MET A 62 -1.56 -7.16 3.26
CA MET A 62 -0.95 -6.58 4.46
C MET A 62 -1.76 -5.42 5.04
N ALA A 63 -2.93 -5.10 4.45
CA ALA A 63 -3.81 -4.03 4.91
C ALA A 63 -4.61 -4.40 6.16
N GLU A 64 -4.92 -5.68 6.38
CA GLU A 64 -5.61 -6.15 7.58
C GLU A 64 -4.60 -6.76 8.57
N GLU A 65 -4.47 -6.14 9.75
CA GLU A 65 -4.08 -6.87 10.94
C GLU A 65 -5.32 -7.67 11.34
N ASN A 66 -5.43 -8.92 10.90
CA ASN A 66 -6.30 -9.85 11.59
C ASN A 66 -5.72 -10.02 13.00
N GLU A 67 -6.22 -9.21 13.94
CA GLU A 67 -6.17 -9.55 15.37
C GLU A 67 -6.82 -10.92 15.48
N ILE A 68 -5.99 -11.96 15.59
CA ILE A 68 -6.44 -13.22 16.17
C ILE A 68 -6.70 -12.86 17.64
N GLU A 69 -7.93 -12.41 17.95
CA GLU A 69 -8.46 -12.46 19.30
C GLU A 69 -8.35 -13.93 19.73
N ASN A 70 -7.32 -14.21 20.53
CA ASN A 70 -7.14 -15.50 21.15
C ASN A 70 -8.21 -15.62 22.25
N GLU A 71 -9.25 -16.42 22.00
CA GLU A 71 -10.04 -17.05 23.07
C GLU A 71 -9.25 -18.19 23.74
#